data_AF-B9SWX2-F1
#
_entry.id   AF-B9SWX2-F1
#
_cell.length_a   1.000
_cell.length_b   1.000
_cell.length_c   1.000
_cell.angle_alpha   90.00
_cell.angle_beta   90.00
_cell.angle_gamma   90.00
#
_symmetry.space_group_name_H-M   'P 1'
#
loop_
_entity.id
_entity.type
_entity.pdbx_description
1 polymer ?
#
loop_
_entity_poly.entity_id
_entity_poly.type
_entity_poly.pdbx_seq_one_letter_code
_entity_poly.pdbx_strand_id
1 'polypeptide(L)'
;MKEREETSKAEAKDSEGILKRELKDREEMSKAFQAIAQVRDEVDKLAERVSALEVAVNCGTKVANEEFVVPSELLMRQLLKLDTIEAEGEAKMQRKAEVRRIQNFHEVLDDLKSSNSKPFGNNSDAVSVRTEWLSIDSSVESSSPPPISPST
;
A
#
# COMPACT_ATOMS: atom_id res chain seq x y z
N MET A 1 67.96 5.99 27.75
CA MET A 1 66.98 4.89 27.93
C MET A 1 65.56 5.41 28.16
N LYS A 2 65.37 6.49 28.94
CA LYS A 2 64.06 7.05 29.29
C LYS A 2 63.22 7.61 28.11
N GLU A 3 63.85 8.28 27.13
CA GLU A 3 63.12 8.82 25.96
C GLU A 3 62.55 7.76 25.02
N ARG A 4 63.20 6.59 24.86
CA ARG A 4 62.70 5.51 23.99
C ARG A 4 61.51 4.76 24.60
N GLU A 5 61.37 4.79 25.92
CA GLU A 5 60.24 4.22 26.64
C GLU A 5 59.02 5.14 26.60
N GLU A 6 59.22 6.45 26.58
CA GLU A 6 58.13 7.43 26.44
C GLU A 6 57.55 7.47 25.02
N THR A 7 58.37 7.36 23.98
CA THR A 7 57.89 7.31 22.59
C THR A 7 57.12 6.04 22.29
N SER A 8 57.62 4.87 22.71
CA SER A 8 56.92 3.59 22.56
C SER A 8 55.59 3.53 23.33
N LYS A 9 55.50 4.20 24.48
CA LYS A 9 54.26 4.28 25.27
C LYS A 9 53.23 5.25 24.67
N ALA A 10 53.67 6.26 23.92
CA ALA A 10 52.79 7.19 23.22
C ALA A 10 52.16 6.54 21.96
N GLU A 11 52.93 5.82 21.16
CA GLU A 11 52.43 5.11 19.96
C GLU A 11 51.48 3.96 20.31
N ALA A 12 51.74 3.23 21.40
CA ALA A 12 50.84 2.18 21.88
C ALA A 12 49.48 2.74 22.34
N LYS A 13 49.47 3.93 22.95
CA LYS A 13 48.23 4.60 23.38
C LYS A 13 47.41 5.15 22.21
N ASP A 14 48.08 5.64 21.16
CA ASP A 14 47.39 6.16 19.97
C ASP A 14 46.75 5.01 19.17
N SER A 15 47.46 3.89 19.01
CA SER A 15 46.91 2.71 18.32
C SER A 15 45.73 2.07 19.07
N GLU A 16 45.77 1.96 20.40
CA GLU A 16 44.60 1.55 21.21
C GLU A 16 43.43 2.54 21.07
N GLY A 17 43.71 3.84 20.98
CA GLY A 17 42.71 4.88 20.79
C GLY A 17 42.00 4.81 19.44
N ILE A 18 42.73 4.46 18.37
CA ILE A 18 42.20 4.25 17.02
C ILE A 18 41.31 3.00 16.98
N LEU A 19 41.81 1.86 17.46
CA LEU A 19 41.05 0.60 17.49
C LEU A 19 39.74 0.73 18.30
N LYS A 20 39.78 1.44 19.43
CA LYS A 20 38.58 1.66 20.25
C LYS A 20 37.53 2.51 19.53
N ARG A 21 37.93 3.48 18.71
CA ARG A 21 37.01 4.26 17.88
C ARG A 21 36.40 3.39 16.77
N GLU A 22 37.21 2.65 16.04
CA GLU A 22 36.73 1.76 14.96
C GLU A 22 35.71 0.73 15.46
N LEU A 23 35.94 0.14 16.64
CA LEU A 23 34.98 -0.79 17.24
C LEU A 23 33.66 -0.12 17.61
N LYS A 24 33.72 1.12 18.13
CA LYS A 24 32.55 1.90 18.49
C LYS A 24 31.75 2.29 17.24
N ASP A 25 32.42 2.74 16.19
CA ASP A 25 31.80 3.10 14.91
C ASP A 25 31.12 1.88 14.27
N ARG A 26 31.77 0.71 14.34
CA ARG A 26 31.17 -0.56 13.87
C ARG A 26 29.94 -0.96 14.68
N GLU A 27 29.97 -0.76 15.99
CA GLU A 27 28.84 -1.03 16.86
C GLU A 27 27.66 -0.09 16.56
N GLU A 28 27.93 1.21 16.39
CA GLU A 28 26.93 2.22 16.02
C GLU A 28 26.31 1.90 14.65
N MET A 29 27.12 1.53 13.65
CA MET A 29 26.62 1.06 12.36
C MET A 29 25.73 -0.18 12.49
N SER A 30 26.14 -1.18 13.28
CA SER A 30 25.35 -2.39 13.50
C SER A 30 24.00 -2.07 14.15
N LYS A 31 23.97 -1.14 15.11
CA LYS A 31 22.73 -0.68 15.75
C LYS A 31 21.82 0.04 14.76
N ALA A 32 22.37 0.90 13.90
CA ALA A 32 21.60 1.56 12.85
C ALA A 32 20.97 0.57 11.87
N PHE A 33 21.73 -0.44 11.40
CA PHE A 33 21.18 -1.49 10.53
C PHE A 33 20.08 -2.30 11.23
N GLN A 34 20.28 -2.66 12.49
CA GLN A 34 19.27 -3.38 13.26
C GLN A 34 17.98 -2.55 13.42
N ALA A 35 18.10 -1.27 13.73
CA ALA A 35 16.94 -0.37 13.85
C ALA A 35 16.20 -0.22 12.52
N ILE A 36 16.92 -0.09 11.39
CA ILE A 36 16.33 -0.05 10.06
C ILE A 36 15.61 -1.37 9.73
N ALA A 37 16.20 -2.51 10.09
CA ALA A 37 15.57 -3.82 9.89
C ALA A 37 14.26 -3.97 10.68
N GLN A 38 14.22 -3.49 11.93
CA GLN A 38 12.97 -3.50 12.71
C GLN A 38 11.88 -2.64 12.06
N VAL A 39 12.24 -1.46 11.55
CA VAL A 39 11.28 -0.62 10.82
C VAL A 39 10.81 -1.33 9.55
N ARG A 40 11.71 -1.98 8.80
CA ARG A 40 11.37 -2.80 7.63
C ARG A 40 10.32 -3.86 7.95
N ASP A 41 10.51 -4.61 9.03
CA ASP A 41 9.55 -5.64 9.43
C ASP A 41 8.16 -5.06 9.76
N GLU A 42 8.09 -3.85 10.32
CA GLU A 42 6.83 -3.14 10.53
C GLU A 42 6.22 -2.65 9.22
N VAL A 43 7.05 -2.14 8.30
CA VAL A 43 6.62 -1.69 6.97
C VAL A 43 6.11 -2.85 6.12
N ASP A 44 6.71 -4.03 6.20
CA ASP A 44 6.27 -5.24 5.49
C ASP A 44 4.84 -5.63 5.88
N LYS A 45 4.53 -5.62 7.18
CA LYS A 45 3.18 -5.88 7.68
C LYS A 45 2.18 -4.83 7.23
N LEU A 46 2.59 -3.57 7.15
CA LEU A 46 1.75 -2.50 6.63
C LEU A 46 1.52 -2.67 5.13
N ALA A 47 2.56 -3.07 4.37
CA ALA A 47 2.46 -3.33 2.94
C ALA A 47 1.43 -4.44 2.64
N GLU A 48 1.42 -5.52 3.42
CA GLU A 48 0.40 -6.58 3.30
C GLU A 48 -1.02 -6.04 3.46
N ARG A 49 -1.23 -5.13 4.42
CA ARG A 49 -2.54 -4.48 4.63
C ARG A 49 -2.90 -3.56 3.46
N VAL A 50 -1.94 -2.79 2.93
CA VAL A 50 -2.15 -1.94 1.75
C VAL A 50 -2.52 -2.79 0.54
N SER A 51 -1.83 -3.89 0.30
CA SER A 51 -2.15 -4.81 -0.80
C SER A 51 -3.53 -5.46 -0.64
N ALA A 52 -3.94 -5.81 0.58
CA ALA A 52 -5.29 -6.32 0.82
C ALA A 52 -6.37 -5.27 0.51
N LEU A 53 -6.14 -4.01 0.88
CA LEU A 53 -7.01 -2.89 0.55
C LEU A 53 -7.07 -2.64 -0.96
N GLU A 54 -5.93 -2.71 -1.64
CA GLU A 54 -5.83 -2.57 -3.09
C GLU A 54 -6.70 -3.62 -3.81
N VAL A 55 -6.57 -4.88 -3.42
CA VAL A 55 -7.39 -5.97 -3.98
C VAL A 55 -8.87 -5.73 -3.69
N ALA A 56 -9.25 -5.38 -2.46
CA ALA A 56 -10.64 -5.15 -2.10
C ALA A 56 -11.29 -4.03 -2.94
N VAL A 57 -10.60 -2.88 -3.06
CA VAL A 57 -11.06 -1.74 -3.85
C VAL A 57 -11.13 -2.09 -5.34
N ASN A 58 -10.12 -2.76 -5.88
CA ASN A 58 -10.10 -3.19 -7.28
C ASN A 58 -11.19 -4.22 -7.62
N CYS A 59 -11.59 -5.04 -6.64
CA CYS A 59 -12.74 -5.93 -6.76
C CYS A 59 -14.10 -5.22 -6.58
N GLY A 60 -14.12 -3.90 -6.42
CA GLY A 60 -15.34 -3.10 -6.26
C GLY A 60 -15.93 -3.12 -4.85
N THR A 61 -15.21 -3.64 -3.86
CA THR A 61 -15.67 -3.64 -2.47
C THR A 61 -15.58 -2.23 -1.92
N LYS A 62 -16.68 -1.73 -1.36
CA LYS A 62 -16.69 -0.44 -0.65
C LYS A 62 -16.02 -0.60 0.70
N VAL A 63 -14.84 -0.03 0.86
CA VAL A 63 -14.06 -0.07 2.10
C VAL A 63 -14.34 1.19 2.94
N ALA A 64 -14.38 1.04 4.27
CA ALA A 64 -14.56 2.17 5.18
C ALA A 64 -13.35 3.11 5.15
N ASN A 65 -13.55 4.43 5.35
CA ASN A 65 -12.46 5.40 5.24
C ASN A 65 -11.38 5.20 6.31
N GLU A 66 -11.80 4.72 7.48
CA GLU A 66 -10.95 4.45 8.64
C GLU A 66 -9.88 3.40 8.33
N GLU A 67 -10.20 2.42 7.47
CA GLU A 67 -9.28 1.35 7.05
C GLU A 67 -8.13 1.88 6.19
N PHE A 68 -8.27 3.06 5.56
CA PHE A 68 -7.16 3.74 4.87
C PHE A 68 -6.38 4.67 5.82
N VAL A 69 -7.08 5.32 6.76
CA VAL A 69 -6.46 6.26 7.71
C VAL A 69 -5.49 5.54 8.64
N VAL A 70 -5.88 4.38 9.19
CA VAL A 70 -5.03 3.65 10.15
C VAL A 70 -3.68 3.24 9.54
N PRO A 71 -3.59 2.59 8.37
CA PRO A 71 -2.31 2.30 7.73
C PRO A 71 -1.51 3.54 7.36
N SER A 72 -2.15 4.63 6.89
CA SER A 72 -1.48 5.90 6.59
C SER A 72 -0.80 6.48 7.83
N GLU A 73 -1.49 6.55 8.97
CA GLU A 73 -0.91 7.01 10.23
C GLU A 73 0.26 6.13 10.69
N LEU A 74 0.13 4.80 10.57
CA LEU A 74 1.19 3.88 10.96
C LEU A 74 2.42 4.00 10.06
N LEU A 75 2.25 4.22 8.75
CA LEU A 75 3.35 4.51 7.81
C LEU A 75 4.05 5.82 8.17
N MET A 76 3.31 6.87 8.52
CA MET A 76 3.88 8.14 8.98
C MET A 76 4.69 7.97 10.27
N ARG A 77 4.25 7.12 11.20
CA ARG A 77 5.03 6.79 12.40
C ARG A 77 6.34 6.07 12.06
N GLN A 78 6.35 5.19 11.04
CA GLN A 78 7.60 4.55 10.59
C GLN A 78 8.57 5.55 9.98
N LEU A 79 8.10 6.55 9.22
CA LEU A 79 8.95 7.62 8.71
C LEU A 79 9.62 8.39 9.85
N LEU A 80 8.86 8.78 10.87
CA LEU A 80 9.40 9.46 12.05
C LEU A 80 10.45 8.61 12.77
N LYS A 81 10.22 7.28 12.89
CA LYS A 81 11.23 6.37 13.44
C LYS A 81 12.51 6.38 12.60
N LEU A 82 12.42 6.29 11.27
CA LEU A 82 13.59 6.37 10.39
C LEU A 82 14.34 7.70 10.54
N ASP A 83 13.64 8.81 10.70
CA ASP A 83 14.25 10.13 10.88
C ASP A 83 15.10 10.24 12.16
N THR A 84 14.73 9.48 13.20
CA THR A 84 15.51 9.41 14.45
C THR A 84 16.78 8.55 14.37
N ILE A 85 16.92 7.70 13.35
CA ILE A 85 18.07 6.80 13.22
C ILE A 85 19.25 7.57 12.62
N GLU A 86 20.26 7.87 13.42
CA GLU A 86 21.55 8.35 12.93
C GLU A 86 22.28 7.22 12.19
N ALA A 87 22.59 7.46 10.90
CA ALA A 87 23.21 6.47 10.04
C ALA A 87 24.10 7.15 9.00
N GLU A 88 25.27 6.55 8.77
CA GLU A 88 26.25 6.96 7.76
C GLU A 88 26.51 5.86 6.73
N GLY A 89 27.20 6.21 5.64
CA GLY A 89 27.59 5.27 4.59
C GLY A 89 26.43 4.43 4.06
N GLU A 90 26.60 3.11 4.10
CA GLU A 90 25.63 2.11 3.64
C GLU A 90 24.32 2.13 4.46
N ALA A 91 24.41 2.29 5.78
CA ALA A 91 23.22 2.34 6.63
C ALA A 91 22.31 3.53 6.26
N LYS A 92 22.92 4.68 5.88
CA LYS A 92 22.19 5.84 5.36
C LYS A 92 21.48 5.53 4.05
N MET A 93 22.09 4.75 3.16
CA MET A 93 21.49 4.35 1.89
C MET A 93 20.29 3.43 2.12
N GLN A 94 20.41 2.46 3.03
CA GLN A 94 19.30 1.58 3.40
C GLN A 94 18.13 2.35 4.04
N ARG A 95 18.42 3.30 4.94
CA ARG A 95 17.42 4.18 5.53
C ARG A 95 16.65 4.97 4.46
N LYS A 96 17.37 5.56 3.49
CA LYS A 96 16.76 6.30 2.38
C LYS A 96 15.90 5.42 1.46
N ALA A 97 16.34 4.18 1.21
CA ALA A 97 15.56 3.22 0.44
C ALA A 97 14.22 2.93 1.15
N GLU A 98 14.26 2.76 2.48
CA GLU A 98 13.04 2.49 3.25
C GLU A 98 12.09 3.69 3.30
N VAL A 99 12.62 4.91 3.44
CA VAL A 99 11.81 6.14 3.35
C VAL A 99 11.04 6.18 2.03
N ARG A 100 11.72 5.93 0.89
CA ARG A 100 11.05 5.92 -0.42
C ARG A 100 10.00 4.82 -0.54
N ARG A 101 10.26 3.66 0.05
CA ARG A 101 9.31 2.55 0.07
C ARG A 101 8.04 2.90 0.85
N ILE A 102 8.18 3.52 2.02
CA ILE A 102 7.04 3.98 2.83
C ILE A 102 6.24 5.05 2.09
N GLN A 103 6.91 6.01 1.46
CA GLN A 103 6.26 7.06 0.66
C GLN A 103 5.42 6.46 -0.48
N ASN A 104 5.96 5.48 -1.20
CA ASN A 104 5.23 4.78 -2.25
C ASN A 104 3.95 4.10 -1.72
N PHE A 105 4.03 3.41 -0.57
CA PHE A 105 2.83 2.81 0.03
C PHE A 105 1.80 3.86 0.50
N HIS A 106 2.26 5.02 0.97
CA HIS A 106 1.38 6.12 1.32
C HIS A 106 0.66 6.68 0.09
N GLU A 107 1.37 6.88 -1.02
CA GLU A 107 0.78 7.32 -2.30
C GLU A 107 -0.27 6.32 -2.80
N VAL A 108 0.03 5.02 -2.76
CA VAL A 108 -0.94 3.97 -3.11
C VAL A 108 -2.19 4.05 -2.23
N LEU A 109 -2.05 4.23 -0.92
CA LEU A 109 -3.20 4.38 -0.02
C LEU A 109 -4.07 5.60 -0.36
N ASP A 110 -3.45 6.74 -0.67
CA ASP A 110 -4.16 7.96 -1.06
C ASP A 110 -4.95 7.75 -2.37
N ASP A 111 -4.33 7.09 -3.35
CA ASP A 111 -4.96 6.73 -4.62
C ASP A 111 -6.15 5.78 -4.42
N LEU A 112 -5.99 4.76 -3.57
CA LEU A 112 -7.06 3.82 -3.23
C LEU A 112 -8.21 4.51 -2.52
N LYS A 113 -7.93 5.41 -1.57
CA LYS A 113 -8.94 6.19 -0.86
C LYS A 113 -9.75 7.08 -1.82
N SER A 114 -9.07 7.70 -2.79
CA SER A 114 -9.72 8.51 -3.82
C SER A 114 -10.59 7.67 -4.75
N SER A 115 -10.12 6.47 -5.12
CA SER A 115 -10.81 5.55 -6.03
C SER A 115 -12.01 4.90 -5.37
N ASN A 116 -11.90 4.55 -4.08
CA ASN A 116 -12.98 4.04 -3.26
C ASN A 116 -14.12 5.07 -3.08
N SER A 117 -13.83 6.37 -3.16
CA SER A 117 -14.83 7.45 -3.00
C SER A 117 -15.58 7.79 -4.28
N LYS A 118 -15.04 7.43 -5.45
CA LYS A 118 -15.72 7.64 -6.73
C LYS A 118 -16.79 6.56 -6.88
N PRO A 119 -18.05 6.89 -7.23
CA PRO A 119 -18.96 5.87 -7.70
C PRO A 119 -18.31 5.25 -8.93
N PHE A 120 -18.16 3.91 -8.95
CA PHE A 120 -17.78 3.22 -10.18
C PHE A 120 -18.77 3.68 -11.25
N GLY A 121 -18.30 4.54 -12.16
CA GLY A 121 -19.08 4.98 -13.29
C GLY A 121 -19.43 3.73 -14.05
N ASN A 122 -20.69 3.32 -13.94
CA ASN A 122 -21.21 2.15 -14.61
C ASN A 122 -21.10 2.43 -16.10
N ASN A 123 -20.00 2.03 -16.75
CA ASN A 123 -19.96 1.82 -18.20
C ASN A 123 -20.78 0.56 -18.48
N SER A 124 -22.06 0.60 -18.14
CA SER A 124 -23.04 -0.20 -18.81
C SER A 124 -23.29 0.50 -20.13
N ASP A 125 -22.72 -0.05 -21.20
CA ASP A 125 -23.57 -0.41 -22.33
C ASP A 125 -24.75 -1.20 -21.74
N ALA A 126 -25.74 -0.46 -21.23
CA ALA A 126 -26.99 -1.02 -20.78
C ALA A 126 -27.70 -1.43 -22.07
N VAL A 127 -27.35 -2.62 -22.56
CA VAL A 127 -28.18 -3.37 -23.50
C VAL A 127 -29.51 -3.52 -22.79
N SER A 128 -30.41 -2.58 -23.06
CA SER A 128 -31.79 -2.63 -22.66
C SER A 128 -32.40 -3.79 -23.43
N VAL A 129 -32.33 -4.99 -22.85
CA VAL A 129 -33.13 -6.12 -23.33
C VAL A 129 -34.58 -5.75 -23.08
N ARG A 130 -35.21 -5.19 -24.12
CA ARG A 130 -36.64 -4.92 -24.17
C ARG A 130 -37.33 -6.26 -24.33
N THR A 131 -37.73 -6.88 -23.22
CA THR A 131 -38.62 -8.05 -23.28
C THR A 131 -40.02 -7.54 -23.63
N GLU A 132 -40.31 -7.51 -24.92
CA GLU A 132 -41.64 -7.31 -25.46
C GLU A 132 -42.47 -8.58 -25.24
N TRP A 133 -43.22 -8.62 -24.14
CA TRP A 133 -44.25 -9.62 -23.96
C TRP A 133 -45.34 -9.40 -25.00
N LEU A 134 -45.34 -10.24 -26.05
CA LEU A 134 -46.47 -10.39 -26.96
C LEU A 134 -47.75 -10.59 -26.13
N SER A 135 -48.66 -9.61 -26.22
CA SER A 135 -50.02 -9.73 -25.68
C SER A 135 -50.78 -10.75 -26.51
N ILE A 136 -50.71 -12.01 -26.10
CA ILE A 136 -51.55 -13.09 -26.62
C ILE A 136 -52.56 -13.43 -25.53
N ASP A 137 -53.53 -12.55 -25.34
CA ASP A 137 -54.83 -12.95 -24.83
C ASP A 137 -55.89 -11.96 -25.33
N SER A 138 -56.61 -12.37 -26.37
CA SER A 138 -57.97 -11.91 -26.56
C SER A 138 -58.74 -12.97 -27.34
N SER A 139 -59.32 -13.87 -26.55
CA SER A 139 -60.66 -14.42 -26.68
C SER A 139 -61.05 -15.06 -28.01
N VAL A 140 -60.99 -16.40 -27.98
CA VAL A 140 -61.99 -17.24 -28.61
C VAL A 140 -63.39 -16.90 -28.05
N GLU A 141 -64.42 -17.14 -28.85
CA GLU A 141 -65.83 -17.32 -28.44
C GLU A 141 -66.76 -16.10 -28.51
N SER A 142 -67.51 -15.97 -29.61
CA SER A 142 -68.99 -15.97 -29.54
C SER A 142 -69.63 -16.04 -30.93
N SER A 143 -70.60 -16.95 -31.02
CA SER A 143 -71.40 -17.37 -32.17
C SER A 143 -72.51 -16.37 -32.54
N SER A 144 -72.77 -16.15 -33.84
CA SER A 144 -74.11 -15.88 -34.42
C SER A 144 -74.12 -15.93 -35.96
N PRO A 145 -75.13 -16.54 -36.64
CA PRO A 145 -75.15 -16.78 -38.09
C PRO A 145 -76.11 -15.77 -38.85
N PRO A 146 -76.40 -15.93 -40.17
CA PRO A 146 -76.04 -15.01 -41.26
C PRO A 146 -77.21 -14.12 -41.77
N PRO A 147 -77.02 -13.35 -42.86
CA PRO A 147 -78.04 -13.39 -43.91
C PRO A 147 -77.49 -13.74 -45.29
N ILE A 148 -78.30 -14.55 -45.96
CA ILE A 148 -78.21 -15.01 -47.35
C ILE A 148 -78.38 -13.83 -48.31
N SER A 149 -77.66 -13.86 -49.44
CA SER A 149 -78.04 -13.10 -50.65
C SER A 149 -77.83 -13.99 -51.88
N PRO A 150 -78.80 -14.02 -52.81
CA PRO A 150 -78.78 -14.90 -53.97
C PRO A 150 -78.04 -14.26 -55.14
N SER A 151 -77.39 -15.07 -55.98
CA SER A 151 -77.08 -14.66 -57.35
C SER A 151 -77.49 -15.78 -58.30
N THR A 152 -78.40 -15.42 -59.20
CA THR A 152 -78.63 -16.08 -60.49
C THR A 152 -77.43 -15.80 -61.40
#